data_AF-A0A9D7DHT9-F1
#
_entry.id   AF-A0A9D7DHT9-F1
#
_cell.length_a   1.000
_cell.length_b   1.000
_cell.length_c   1.000
_cell.angle_alpha   90.00
_cell.angle_beta   90.00
_cell.angle_gamma   90.00
#
_symmetry.space_group_name_H-M   'P 1'
#
loop_
_entity.id
_entity.type
_entity.pdbx_description
1 polymer ?
#
loop_
_entity_poly.entity_id
_entity_poly.type
_entity_poly.pdbx_seq_one_letter_code
_entity_poly.pdbx_strand_id
1 'polypeptide(L)'
;MLNGAGLNPSEYTSSWPGGFHISQACLILPKPGAPGIYYLIHGTIDEQQTSLAHYLYLTTIDMSLDGGLGGVVSKNQVLISDTLNAGRITAVRHANGRDWWVFCHKVDTNMFHRLLVTPTGVNVEGTQSMGIIRPRDHGQVCFSPDGSKFAYYWGQFNQDLEIFDYDRCTGLFSNPVRSRSTMLTAWGAWLFHLIVATSMCHP
;
A
#
# COMPACT_ATOMS: atom_id res chain seq x y z
N MET A 1 2.87 -23.56 5.33
CA MET A 1 1.91 -22.64 5.95
C MET A 1 0.52 -23.25 5.91
N LEU A 2 0.01 -23.57 7.08
CA LEU A 2 -1.32 -24.13 7.28
C LEU A 2 -2.41 -23.17 6.78
N ASN A 3 -3.45 -23.69 6.11
CA ASN A 3 -4.59 -22.92 5.59
C ASN A 3 -4.24 -21.78 4.61
N GLY A 4 -3.06 -21.82 3.97
CA GLY A 4 -2.56 -20.77 3.07
C GLY A 4 -3.16 -20.71 1.66
N ALA A 5 -4.01 -21.67 1.29
CA ALA A 5 -4.69 -21.64 -0.01
C ALA A 5 -5.80 -20.56 -0.06
N GLY A 6 -6.09 -20.02 -1.25
CA GLY A 6 -7.21 -19.09 -1.46
C GLY A 6 -7.08 -17.76 -0.73
N LEU A 7 -5.86 -17.25 -0.58
CA LEU A 7 -5.57 -15.96 0.07
C LEU A 7 -6.05 -14.75 -0.75
N ASN A 8 -6.56 -14.96 -1.95
CA ASN A 8 -7.17 -13.92 -2.75
C ASN A 8 -8.41 -14.50 -3.45
N PRO A 9 -9.60 -13.90 -3.27
CA PRO A 9 -10.85 -14.51 -3.72
C PRO A 9 -11.19 -14.22 -5.18
N SER A 10 -10.47 -13.33 -5.87
CA SER A 10 -10.80 -12.94 -7.25
C SER A 10 -10.36 -13.97 -8.30
N GLU A 11 -11.13 -14.07 -9.39
CA GLU A 11 -10.81 -14.83 -10.60
C GLU A 11 -9.45 -14.48 -11.20
N TYR A 12 -8.97 -13.24 -11.01
CA TYR A 12 -7.62 -12.83 -11.42
C TYR A 12 -6.54 -13.77 -10.86
N THR A 13 -6.76 -14.28 -9.65
CA THR A 13 -5.85 -15.25 -9.02
C THR A 13 -5.75 -16.56 -9.78
N SER A 14 -6.88 -17.03 -10.28
CA SER A 14 -6.95 -18.26 -11.08
C SER A 14 -6.31 -18.08 -12.45
N SER A 15 -6.41 -16.88 -13.03
CA SER A 15 -5.78 -16.54 -14.32
C SER A 15 -4.26 -16.40 -14.24
N TRP A 16 -3.71 -16.05 -13.06
CA TRP A 16 -2.28 -15.77 -12.87
C TRP A 16 -1.66 -16.60 -11.73
N PRO A 17 -1.53 -17.93 -11.93
CA PRO A 17 -1.04 -18.83 -10.88
C PRO A 17 0.44 -18.63 -10.52
N GLY A 18 1.20 -17.96 -11.40
CA GLY A 18 2.62 -17.62 -11.17
C GLY A 18 2.85 -16.38 -10.31
N GLY A 19 1.79 -15.66 -9.93
CA GLY A 19 1.85 -14.43 -9.15
C GLY A 19 1.20 -13.23 -9.85
N PHE A 20 0.83 -12.22 -9.07
CA PHE A 20 0.11 -11.05 -9.59
C PHE A 20 1.05 -10.04 -10.23
N HIS A 21 0.65 -9.55 -11.41
CA HIS A 21 1.33 -8.45 -12.09
C HIS A 21 0.84 -7.09 -11.57
N ILE A 22 0.74 -6.95 -10.25
CA ILE A 22 0.23 -5.75 -9.57
C ILE A 22 1.33 -5.23 -8.63
N SER A 23 1.85 -4.04 -8.91
CA SER A 23 2.87 -3.40 -8.07
C SER A 23 2.30 -3.04 -6.69
N GLN A 24 2.97 -3.51 -5.64
CA GLN A 24 2.56 -3.26 -4.24
C GLN A 24 1.11 -3.72 -3.96
N ALA A 25 0.77 -4.92 -4.44
CA ALA A 25 -0.54 -5.53 -4.25
C ALA A 25 -0.77 -6.10 -2.85
N CYS A 26 0.31 -6.37 -2.10
CA CYS A 26 0.25 -6.93 -0.77
C CYS A 26 1.28 -6.28 0.14
N LEU A 27 0.94 -6.26 1.43
CA LEU A 27 1.73 -5.71 2.51
C LEU A 27 1.57 -6.61 3.73
N ILE A 28 2.68 -6.99 4.36
CA ILE A 28 2.67 -7.76 5.61
C ILE A 28 3.16 -6.87 6.74
N LEU A 29 2.37 -6.77 7.82
CA LEU A 29 2.70 -6.00 9.01
C LEU A 29 2.58 -6.87 10.27
N PRO A 30 3.49 -6.75 11.25
CA PRO A 30 3.29 -7.37 12.56
C PRO A 30 2.10 -6.72 13.27
N LYS A 31 1.24 -7.53 13.90
CA LYS A 31 0.15 -7.02 14.74
C LYS A 31 0.76 -6.38 16.00
N PRO A 32 0.51 -5.10 16.27
CA PRO A 32 0.98 -4.45 17.49
C PRO A 32 0.54 -5.21 18.74
N GLY A 33 1.46 -5.42 19.69
CA GLY A 33 1.15 -6.08 20.97
C GLY A 33 0.86 -7.59 20.90
N ALA A 34 0.99 -8.23 19.74
CA ALA A 34 0.78 -9.67 19.58
C ALA A 34 1.96 -10.30 18.81
N PRO A 35 3.08 -10.63 19.51
CA PRO A 35 4.22 -11.28 18.88
C PRO A 35 3.83 -12.56 18.15
N GLY A 36 4.37 -12.78 16.96
CA GLY A 36 4.05 -13.94 16.13
C GLY A 36 2.76 -13.83 15.32
N ILE A 37 1.94 -12.79 15.54
CA ILE A 37 0.74 -12.53 14.73
C ILE A 37 1.04 -11.45 13.69
N TYR A 38 0.64 -11.71 12.45
CA TYR A 38 0.87 -10.83 11.31
C TYR A 38 -0.42 -10.57 10.55
N TYR A 39 -0.52 -9.38 9.98
CA TYR A 39 -1.56 -8.97 9.07
C TYR A 39 -1.00 -8.93 7.65
N LEU A 40 -1.59 -9.73 6.77
CA LEU A 40 -1.45 -9.60 5.33
C LEU A 40 -2.61 -8.73 4.83
N ILE A 41 -2.29 -7.51 4.43
CA ILE A 41 -3.21 -6.58 3.78
C ILE A 41 -2.95 -6.69 2.29
N HIS A 42 -3.99 -6.98 1.51
CA HIS A 42 -3.81 -7.24 0.08
C HIS A 42 -5.02 -6.79 -0.75
N GLY A 43 -4.74 -6.45 -2.00
CA GLY A 43 -5.74 -6.16 -3.02
C GLY A 43 -5.63 -7.13 -4.19
N THR A 44 -6.59 -7.04 -5.10
CA THR A 44 -6.65 -7.85 -6.32
C THR A 44 -7.17 -7.03 -7.49
N ILE A 45 -7.29 -7.64 -8.66
CA ILE A 45 -8.13 -7.10 -9.73
C ILE A 45 -9.46 -7.85 -9.67
N ASP A 46 -10.53 -7.15 -9.31
CA ASP A 46 -11.88 -7.71 -9.22
C ASP A 46 -12.62 -7.60 -10.56
N GLU A 47 -12.28 -6.61 -11.38
CA GLU A 47 -12.81 -6.44 -12.74
C GLU A 47 -11.67 -6.47 -13.77
N GLN A 48 -11.53 -7.58 -14.50
CA GLN A 48 -10.38 -7.79 -15.40
C GLN A 48 -10.37 -6.83 -16.59
N GLN A 49 -11.53 -6.51 -17.20
CA GLN A 49 -11.57 -5.65 -18.38
C GLN A 49 -11.09 -4.22 -18.07
N THR A 50 -11.34 -3.75 -16.85
CA THR A 50 -10.99 -2.39 -16.41
C THR A 50 -9.76 -2.36 -15.50
N SER A 51 -9.24 -3.54 -15.09
CA SER A 51 -8.16 -3.70 -14.12
C SER A 51 -8.44 -2.97 -12.80
N LEU A 52 -9.69 -2.99 -12.34
CA LEU A 52 -10.12 -2.34 -11.11
C LEU A 52 -10.08 -3.29 -9.92
N ALA A 53 -9.71 -2.72 -8.76
CA ALA A 53 -9.86 -3.35 -7.46
C ALA A 53 -11.10 -2.78 -6.79
N HIS A 54 -11.96 -3.64 -6.25
CA HIS A 54 -13.13 -3.25 -5.46
C HIS A 54 -12.91 -3.37 -3.97
N TYR A 55 -11.93 -4.19 -3.57
CA TYR A 55 -11.73 -4.52 -2.18
C TYR A 55 -10.28 -4.41 -1.74
N LEU A 56 -10.09 -3.95 -0.50
CA LEU A 56 -8.87 -4.17 0.27
C LEU A 56 -9.18 -5.21 1.33
N TYR A 57 -8.39 -6.27 1.37
CA TYR A 57 -8.61 -7.40 2.26
C TYR A 57 -7.58 -7.47 3.38
N LEU A 58 -7.98 -8.06 4.50
CA LEU A 58 -7.16 -8.45 5.63
C LEU A 58 -7.16 -9.97 5.79
N THR A 59 -5.97 -10.52 5.94
CA THR A 59 -5.74 -11.90 6.37
C THR A 59 -4.86 -11.86 7.61
N THR A 60 -5.22 -12.63 8.64
CA THR A 60 -4.43 -12.79 9.87
C THR A 60 -3.66 -14.11 9.83
N ILE A 61 -2.36 -14.03 10.08
CA ILE A 61 -1.42 -15.15 10.09
C ILE A 61 -0.87 -15.29 11.51
N ASP A 62 -0.86 -16.52 12.02
CA ASP A 62 -0.24 -16.90 13.28
C ASP A 62 0.97 -17.78 13.01
N MET A 63 2.17 -17.29 13.34
CA MET A 63 3.43 -17.97 13.08
C MET A 63 3.72 -19.12 14.05
N SER A 64 2.95 -19.29 15.12
CA SER A 64 3.10 -20.43 16.04
C SER A 64 2.53 -21.73 15.49
N LEU A 65 1.67 -21.65 14.47
CA LEU A 65 1.02 -22.81 13.83
C LEU A 65 1.97 -23.57 12.90
N ASP A 66 1.55 -24.76 12.45
CA ASP A 66 2.27 -25.59 11.47
C ASP A 66 3.73 -25.88 11.90
N GLY A 67 3.95 -26.12 13.21
CA GLY A 67 5.29 -26.35 13.76
C GLY A 67 6.24 -25.16 13.62
N GLY A 68 5.72 -23.92 13.55
CA GLY A 68 6.51 -22.70 13.34
C GLY A 68 6.56 -22.21 11.89
N LEU A 69 5.97 -22.95 10.95
CA LEU A 69 5.84 -22.52 9.54
C LEU A 69 4.66 -21.56 9.30
N GLY A 70 3.89 -21.31 10.34
CA GLY A 70 2.75 -20.41 10.37
C GLY A 70 1.46 -20.96 9.78
N GLY A 71 0.36 -20.29 10.08
CA GLY A 71 -0.96 -20.66 9.61
C GLY A 71 -1.91 -19.49 9.52
N VAL A 72 -2.84 -19.56 8.56
CA VAL A 72 -3.90 -18.55 8.40
C VAL A 72 -5.04 -18.84 9.38
N VAL A 73 -5.36 -17.86 10.23
CA VAL A 73 -6.44 -17.98 11.24
C VAL A 73 -7.72 -17.26 10.80
N SER A 74 -7.60 -16.23 9.97
CA SER A 74 -8.72 -15.55 9.30
C SER A 74 -8.23 -15.00 7.96
N LYS A 75 -9.06 -15.06 6.92
CA LYS A 75 -8.68 -14.65 5.56
C LYS A 75 -9.75 -13.80 4.89
N ASN A 76 -9.30 -12.96 3.97
CA ASN A 76 -10.14 -12.21 3.04
C ASN A 76 -11.23 -11.37 3.74
N GLN A 77 -10.95 -10.86 4.94
CA GLN A 77 -11.85 -9.91 5.61
C GLN A 77 -11.81 -8.57 4.87
N VAL A 78 -12.95 -8.07 4.43
CA VAL A 78 -13.01 -6.80 3.68
C VAL A 78 -12.76 -5.63 4.64
N LEU A 79 -11.71 -4.86 4.39
CA LEU A 79 -11.40 -3.60 5.09
C LEU A 79 -12.02 -2.40 4.37
N ILE A 80 -11.89 -2.36 3.04
CA ILE A 80 -12.43 -1.30 2.18
C ILE A 80 -13.23 -1.94 1.05
N SER A 81 -14.36 -1.33 0.72
CA SER A 81 -15.19 -1.65 -0.44
C SER A 81 -15.44 -0.36 -1.23
N ASP A 82 -14.63 -0.10 -2.25
CA ASP A 82 -14.67 1.12 -3.09
C ASP A 82 -13.96 0.87 -4.43
N THR A 83 -13.90 1.84 -5.34
CA THR A 83 -13.16 1.74 -6.60
C THR A 83 -11.69 2.09 -6.40
N LEU A 84 -10.88 1.10 -6.02
CA LEU A 84 -9.47 1.27 -5.70
C LEU A 84 -8.58 1.14 -6.94
N ASN A 85 -7.49 1.89 -6.92
CA ASN A 85 -6.39 1.69 -7.83
C ASN A 85 -5.63 0.42 -7.40
N ALA A 86 -5.52 -0.58 -8.28
CA ALA A 86 -4.98 -1.90 -7.90
C ALA A 86 -3.50 -1.79 -7.45
N GLY A 87 -3.23 -2.10 -6.18
CA GLY A 87 -1.88 -1.98 -5.61
C GLY A 87 -1.61 -0.60 -5.01
N ARG A 88 -0.35 -0.14 -5.08
CA ARG A 88 0.14 1.05 -4.33
C ARG A 88 -0.24 1.01 -2.85
N ILE A 89 -0.35 -0.20 -2.28
CA ILE A 89 -0.60 -0.39 -0.87
C ILE A 89 0.73 -0.18 -0.16
N THR A 90 0.75 0.72 0.81
CA THR A 90 1.96 0.99 1.57
C THR A 90 1.63 1.38 3.00
N ALA A 91 2.64 1.40 3.86
CA ALA A 91 2.51 1.72 5.26
C ALA A 91 3.70 2.49 5.81
N VAL A 92 3.46 3.17 6.92
CA VAL A 92 4.46 3.88 7.70
C VAL A 92 4.14 3.75 9.18
N ARG A 93 5.17 3.74 10.02
CA ARG A 93 4.97 3.66 11.47
C ARG A 93 4.27 4.92 11.98
N HIS A 94 3.26 4.76 12.82
CA HIS A 94 2.71 5.86 13.61
C HIS A 94 3.81 6.52 14.45
N ALA A 95 3.66 7.80 14.78
CA ALA A 95 4.60 8.54 15.62
C ALA A 95 4.82 7.93 17.03
N ASN A 96 3.95 7.01 17.46
CA ASN A 96 4.08 6.35 18.76
C ASN A 96 5.06 5.15 18.72
N GLY A 97 5.66 4.88 17.55
CA GLY A 97 6.66 3.83 17.36
C GLY A 97 6.12 2.40 17.32
N ARG A 98 4.82 2.20 17.59
CA ARG A 98 4.20 0.88 17.73
C ARG A 98 3.21 0.59 16.60
N ASP A 99 2.29 1.51 16.38
CA ASP A 99 1.15 1.34 15.47
C ASP A 99 1.56 1.66 14.03
N TRP A 100 0.71 1.33 13.05
CA TRP A 100 0.99 1.56 11.63
C TRP A 100 -0.15 2.31 10.95
N TRP A 101 0.21 3.26 10.10
CA TRP A 101 -0.69 3.80 9.09
C TRP A 101 -0.56 2.99 7.80
N VAL A 102 -1.68 2.70 7.15
CA VAL A 102 -1.76 2.00 5.86
C VAL A 102 -2.57 2.82 4.88
N PHE A 103 -2.13 2.84 3.62
CA PHE A 103 -2.72 3.65 2.56
C PHE A 103 -3.01 2.83 1.32
N CYS A 104 -4.12 3.17 0.66
CA CYS A 104 -4.40 2.84 -0.73
C CYS A 104 -5.12 4.02 -1.39
N HIS A 105 -5.19 4.03 -2.72
CA HIS A 105 -5.70 5.17 -3.49
C HIS A 105 -6.98 4.81 -4.25
N LYS A 106 -7.95 5.72 -4.26
CA LYS A 106 -9.18 5.56 -5.04
C LYS A 106 -8.95 5.99 -6.50
N VAL A 107 -9.29 5.13 -7.45
CA VAL A 107 -9.10 5.39 -8.88
C VAL A 107 -9.87 6.64 -9.35
N ASP A 108 -9.33 7.34 -10.35
CA ASP A 108 -9.93 8.53 -10.99
C ASP A 108 -10.29 9.66 -9.99
N THR A 109 -9.59 9.71 -8.86
CA THR A 109 -9.73 10.75 -7.84
C THR A 109 -8.35 11.17 -7.31
N ASN A 110 -8.32 12.09 -6.35
CA ASN A 110 -7.13 12.42 -5.57
C ASN A 110 -7.26 11.95 -4.11
N MET A 111 -8.06 10.91 -3.88
CA MET A 111 -8.41 10.43 -2.54
C MET A 111 -7.54 9.26 -2.11
N PHE A 112 -6.92 9.42 -0.95
CA PHE A 112 -6.23 8.37 -0.22
C PHE A 112 -7.14 7.81 0.86
N HIS A 113 -7.34 6.49 0.89
CA HIS A 113 -7.89 5.80 2.06
C HIS A 113 -6.79 5.66 3.10
N ARG A 114 -7.18 5.81 4.37
CA ARG A 114 -6.26 5.77 5.51
C ARG A 114 -6.78 4.76 6.51
N LEU A 115 -5.92 3.84 6.92
CA LEU A 115 -6.23 2.84 7.92
C LEU A 115 -5.18 2.89 9.02
N LEU A 116 -5.60 2.63 10.25
CA LEU A 116 -4.74 2.58 11.43
C LEU A 116 -4.73 1.17 12.00
N VAL A 117 -3.54 0.57 12.05
CA VAL A 117 -3.29 -0.74 12.65
C VAL A 117 -2.81 -0.54 14.08
N THR A 118 -3.57 -1.05 15.03
CA THR A 118 -3.32 -0.95 16.48
C THR A 118 -3.37 -2.35 17.12
N PRO A 119 -3.13 -2.50 18.44
CA PRO A 119 -3.27 -3.78 19.10
C PRO A 119 -4.67 -4.39 19.05
N THR A 120 -5.71 -3.54 18.92
CA THR A 120 -7.10 -4.00 18.84
C THR A 120 -7.49 -4.47 17.45
N GLY A 121 -6.78 -4.05 16.40
CA GLY A 121 -7.06 -4.46 15.03
C GLY A 121 -6.73 -3.39 14.00
N VAL A 122 -7.37 -3.47 12.84
CA VAL A 122 -7.25 -2.49 11.75
C VAL A 122 -8.53 -1.63 11.73
N ASN A 123 -8.38 -0.32 11.89
CA ASN A 123 -9.48 0.65 11.81
C ASN A 123 -9.40 1.44 10.50
N VAL A 124 -10.56 1.77 9.90
CA VAL A 124 -10.65 2.65 8.73
C VAL A 124 -10.87 4.08 9.23
N GLU A 125 -9.84 4.92 9.13
CA GLU A 125 -9.84 6.31 9.61
C GLU A 125 -10.41 7.30 8.57
N GLY A 126 -10.97 6.78 7.47
CA GLY A 126 -11.60 7.55 6.40
C GLY A 126 -10.66 7.88 5.24
N THR A 127 -10.99 8.93 4.51
CA THR A 127 -10.28 9.36 3.30
C THR A 127 -9.73 10.78 3.42
N GLN A 128 -8.72 11.09 2.62
CA GLN A 128 -8.21 12.44 2.46
C GLN A 128 -7.98 12.74 0.98
N SER A 129 -8.53 13.85 0.50
CA SER A 129 -8.22 14.40 -0.82
C SER A 129 -6.93 15.22 -0.77
N MET A 130 -5.93 14.87 -1.60
CA MET A 130 -4.69 15.63 -1.71
C MET A 130 -4.01 15.39 -3.06
N GLY A 131 -3.38 16.44 -3.62
CA GLY A 131 -2.63 16.32 -4.87
C GLY A 131 -3.52 16.20 -6.11
N ILE A 132 -2.95 15.65 -7.19
CA ILE A 132 -3.67 15.48 -8.48
C ILE A 132 -4.69 14.36 -8.45
N ILE A 133 -5.73 14.51 -9.29
CA ILE A 133 -6.60 13.41 -9.68
C ILE A 133 -5.76 12.42 -10.50
N ARG A 134 -5.74 11.16 -10.07
CA ARG A 134 -4.97 10.10 -10.72
C ARG A 134 -5.90 9.06 -11.33
N PRO A 135 -5.77 8.79 -12.63
CA PRO A 135 -6.40 7.62 -13.21
C PRO A 135 -5.67 6.35 -12.77
N ARG A 136 -6.11 5.20 -13.29
CA ARG A 136 -5.37 3.94 -13.15
C ARG A 136 -3.92 4.09 -13.59
N ASP A 137 -3.03 3.43 -12.87
CA ASP A 137 -1.61 3.49 -13.16
C ASP A 137 -0.82 2.23 -12.81
N HIS A 138 0.46 2.22 -13.18
CA HIS A 138 1.44 1.16 -12.88
C HIS A 138 2.60 1.69 -12.04
N GLY A 139 2.35 2.78 -11.34
CA GLY A 139 3.28 3.52 -10.52
C GLY A 139 3.68 2.81 -9.24
N GLN A 140 4.43 3.53 -8.42
CA GLN A 140 4.91 3.08 -7.13
C GLN A 140 4.82 4.21 -6.11
N VAL A 141 4.64 3.81 -4.86
CA VAL A 141 4.58 4.73 -3.72
C VAL A 141 5.55 4.31 -2.64
N CYS A 142 6.10 5.27 -1.91
CA CYS A 142 6.88 4.98 -0.72
C CYS A 142 6.83 6.14 0.27
N PHE A 143 7.19 5.83 1.51
CA PHE A 143 7.51 6.83 2.51
C PHE A 143 9.02 7.04 2.59
N SER A 144 9.42 8.22 3.05
CA SER A 144 10.79 8.45 3.51
C SER A 144 11.18 7.50 4.65
N PRO A 145 12.47 7.28 4.90
CA PRO A 145 12.93 6.45 6.02
C PRO A 145 12.45 6.93 7.39
N ASP A 146 12.35 8.25 7.60
CA ASP A 146 11.82 8.87 8.82
C ASP A 146 10.28 8.96 8.83
N GLY A 147 9.65 8.65 7.69
CA GLY A 147 8.23 8.70 7.44
C GLY A 147 7.61 10.10 7.42
N SER A 148 8.40 11.17 7.31
CA SER A 148 7.90 12.56 7.22
C SER A 148 7.49 12.99 5.81
N LYS A 149 7.82 12.17 4.80
CA LYS A 149 7.48 12.41 3.38
C LYS A 149 6.83 11.17 2.77
N PHE A 150 5.91 11.41 1.85
CA PHE A 150 5.31 10.39 1.00
C PHE A 150 5.56 10.75 -0.46
N ALA A 151 5.94 9.77 -1.28
CA ALA A 151 6.20 9.96 -2.70
C ALA A 151 5.28 9.04 -3.51
N TYR A 152 4.64 9.60 -4.54
CA TYR A 152 3.84 8.88 -5.51
C TYR A 152 4.40 9.12 -6.90
N TYR A 153 4.91 8.06 -7.51
CA TYR A 153 5.39 8.06 -8.88
C TYR A 153 4.37 7.37 -9.79
N TRP A 154 3.94 8.06 -10.86
CA TRP A 154 2.82 7.61 -11.70
C TRP A 154 3.17 6.49 -12.69
N GLY A 155 4.39 6.47 -13.26
CA GLY A 155 4.81 5.39 -14.16
C GLY A 155 4.24 5.42 -15.59
N GLN A 156 3.78 6.59 -16.10
CA GLN A 156 3.32 6.77 -17.49
C GLN A 156 4.13 7.87 -18.23
N PHE A 157 4.14 7.91 -19.57
CA PHE A 157 4.91 8.89 -20.36
C PHE A 157 4.63 10.36 -19.94
N ASN A 158 5.67 11.19 -19.82
CA ASN A 158 5.66 12.55 -19.20
C ASN A 158 5.42 12.54 -17.67
N GLN A 159 6.25 11.78 -16.96
CA GLN A 159 6.08 11.34 -15.57
C GLN A 159 6.04 12.49 -14.54
N ASP A 160 4.96 12.51 -13.77
CA ASP A 160 4.83 13.31 -12.55
C ASP A 160 5.24 12.44 -11.34
N LEU A 161 6.24 12.93 -10.60
CA LEU A 161 6.50 12.54 -9.21
C LEU A 161 5.81 13.57 -8.32
N GLU A 162 4.91 13.14 -7.44
CA GLU A 162 4.34 14.01 -6.40
C GLU A 162 4.88 13.58 -5.04
N ILE A 163 5.43 14.54 -4.30
CA ILE A 163 5.95 14.36 -2.95
C ILE A 163 5.06 15.18 -2.01
N PHE A 164 4.72 14.60 -0.86
CA PHE A 164 3.88 15.21 0.16
C PHE A 164 4.63 15.21 1.48
N ASP A 165 4.37 16.22 2.29
CA ASP A 165 4.64 16.15 3.72
C ASP A 165 3.61 15.22 4.38
N TYR A 166 4.04 14.46 5.38
CA TYR A 166 3.19 13.53 6.09
C TYR A 166 3.37 13.61 7.60
N ASP A 167 2.27 13.82 8.31
CA ASP A 167 2.24 13.84 9.77
C ASP A 167 1.89 12.45 10.31
N ARG A 168 2.88 11.79 10.93
CA ARG A 168 2.74 10.44 11.50
C ARG A 168 1.87 10.38 12.76
N CYS A 169 1.55 11.51 13.40
CA CYS A 169 0.65 11.59 14.55
C CYS A 169 -0.82 11.59 14.11
N THR A 170 -1.15 12.35 13.07
CA THR A 170 -2.54 12.53 12.61
C THR A 170 -2.91 11.66 11.40
N GLY A 171 -1.88 11.18 10.70
CA GLY A 171 -2.01 10.40 9.48
C GLY A 171 -2.45 11.24 8.29
N LEU A 172 -2.12 12.54 8.24
CA LEU A 172 -2.55 13.45 7.19
C LEU A 172 -1.41 13.86 6.27
N PHE A 173 -1.70 13.92 4.97
CA PHE A 173 -0.84 14.49 3.93
C PHE A 173 -0.98 16.01 3.88
N SER A 174 0.08 16.71 3.46
CA SER A 174 0.06 18.15 3.19
C SER A 174 1.16 18.53 2.18
N ASN A 175 1.15 19.79 1.73
CA ASN A 175 2.20 20.40 0.90
C ASN A 175 2.64 19.56 -0.31
N PRO A 176 1.72 19.22 -1.26
CA PRO A 176 2.09 18.46 -2.44
C PRO A 176 3.03 19.26 -3.35
N VAL A 177 4.21 18.71 -3.62
CA VAL A 177 5.22 19.23 -4.56
C VAL A 177 5.34 18.29 -5.74
N ARG A 178 5.35 18.84 -6.95
CA ARG A 178 5.44 18.04 -8.19
C ARG A 178 6.77 18.27 -8.87
N SER A 179 7.37 17.17 -9.30
CA SER A 179 8.52 17.17 -10.19
C SER A 179 8.14 16.47 -11.49
N ARG A 180 8.20 17.19 -12.60
CA ARG A 180 8.04 16.65 -13.95
C ARG A 180 9.38 16.16 -14.43
N SER A 181 9.52 14.85 -14.62
CA SER A 181 10.72 14.29 -15.26
C SER A 181 10.48 14.16 -16.76
N THR A 182 11.24 14.92 -17.55
CA THR A 182 11.26 14.82 -19.02
C THR A 182 12.20 13.73 -19.55
N MET A 183 12.93 13.00 -18.68
CA MET A 183 13.97 12.05 -19.11
C MET A 183 14.09 10.79 -18.23
N LEU A 184 13.03 10.00 -18.07
CA LEU A 184 13.17 8.68 -17.45
C LEU A 184 12.48 7.59 -18.27
N THR A 185 13.14 7.21 -19.36
CA THR A 185 12.92 5.91 -19.99
C THR A 185 13.78 4.85 -19.28
N ALA A 186 13.14 3.75 -18.88
CA ALA A 186 13.72 2.52 -18.33
C ALA A 186 14.42 2.52 -16.95
N TRP A 187 14.84 3.67 -16.37
CA TRP A 187 15.55 3.69 -15.07
C TRP A 187 14.80 4.36 -13.90
N GLY A 188 13.56 4.80 -14.11
CA GLY A 188 12.81 5.61 -13.14
C GLY A 188 12.56 4.96 -11.77
N ALA A 189 12.44 3.63 -11.70
CA ALA A 189 12.26 2.91 -10.44
C ALA A 189 13.54 2.92 -9.56
N TRP A 190 14.73 2.84 -10.18
CA TRP A 190 16.01 2.95 -9.47
C TRP A 190 16.26 4.39 -9.01
N LEU A 191 15.91 5.38 -9.84
CA LEU A 191 15.99 6.79 -9.44
C LEU A 191 14.97 7.15 -8.37
N PHE A 192 13.80 6.51 -8.31
CA PHE A 192 12.80 6.74 -7.25
C PHE A 192 13.35 6.33 -5.88
N HIS A 193 13.98 5.16 -5.79
CA HIS A 193 14.70 4.76 -4.58
C HIS A 193 15.88 5.69 -4.28
N LEU A 194 16.63 6.11 -5.31
CA LEU A 194 17.78 6.99 -5.13
C LEU A 194 17.38 8.42 -4.72
N ILE A 195 16.32 9.00 -5.27
CA ILE A 195 15.83 10.35 -4.95
C ILE A 195 15.25 10.35 -3.54
N VAL A 196 14.49 9.33 -3.15
CA VAL A 196 13.97 9.22 -1.77
C VAL A 196 15.11 8.99 -0.78
N ALA A 197 16.19 8.29 -1.18
CA ALA A 197 17.37 8.09 -0.34
C ALA A 197 18.34 9.30 -0.31
N THR A 198 18.50 10.04 -1.41
CA THR A 198 19.53 11.10 -1.56
C THR A 198 18.99 12.50 -1.37
N SER A 199 17.70 12.78 -1.60
CA SER A 199 17.10 14.10 -1.27
C SER A 199 16.88 14.32 0.23
N MET A 200 17.19 13.33 1.06
CA MET A 200 17.03 13.36 2.52
C MET A 200 18.36 13.26 3.29
N CYS A 201 19.48 13.31 2.57
CA CYS A 201 20.83 13.45 3.14
C CYS A 201 21.35 14.87 2.93
N HIS A 202 20.71 15.86 3.53
CA HIS A 202 21.44 17.03 4.00
C HIS A 202 20.98 17.36 5.43
N PRO A 203 21.93 17.47 6.39
CA PRO A 203 21.64 17.86 7.77
C PRO A 203 21.15 19.31 7.88
#